data_AF-A0A929CF28-F1
#
_entry.id   AF-A0A929CF28-F1
#
_cell.length_a   1.000
_cell.length_b   1.000
_cell.length_c   1.000
_cell.angle_alpha   90.00
_cell.angle_beta   90.00
_cell.angle_gamma   90.00
#
_symmetry.space_group_name_H-M   'P 1'
#
loop_
_entity.id
_entity.type
_entity.pdbx_description
1 polymer ?
#
loop_
_entity_poly.entity_id
_entity_poly.type
_entity_poly.pdbx_seq_one_letter_code
_entity_poly.pdbx_strand_id
1 'polypeptide(L)'
;GALLEEIMGERDAIADSDQGKSFRAFWDFLMSQTRQEELTQLLEQVLALPPVVEMQPEPRLHRVHYDWLEAGENTQRTVARLSQQLRRFLDDQAWLENRRIMDILHTLEGRVLAVREAPPTGNFMPLADTAASIELPMERPLYRPPVKPLIADVELEEGDAEVDAAVLYAQVVIDRAELSRHIRQSLQARAQISLGELVSAHPLRQGLAELVTYLQLASDWPHTVVDEETLDTIEWQTQDGVSRRARLPRVIFVRN
;
A
#
# COMPACT_ATOMS: atom_id res chain seq x y z
N GLY A 1 -8.23 -10.31 -12.79
CA GLY A 1 -9.12 -9.16 -13.03
C GLY A 1 -10.56 -9.54 -12.79
N ALA A 2 -10.93 -9.68 -11.52
CA ALA A 2 -12.31 -9.78 -11.02
C ALA A 2 -12.29 -9.21 -9.58
N LEU A 3 -11.29 -9.63 -8.79
CA LEU A 3 -10.96 -9.03 -7.49
C LEU A 3 -10.56 -7.54 -7.55
N LEU A 4 -9.82 -7.12 -8.58
CA LEU A 4 -9.47 -5.71 -8.77
C LEU A 4 -10.69 -4.86 -9.16
N GLU A 5 -11.67 -5.46 -9.84
CA GLU A 5 -12.92 -4.82 -10.25
C GLU A 5 -13.91 -4.77 -9.08
N GLU A 6 -13.89 -5.76 -8.21
CA GLU A 6 -14.64 -5.81 -6.94
C GLU A 6 -14.11 -4.78 -5.92
N ILE A 7 -12.79 -4.65 -5.77
CA ILE A 7 -12.15 -3.66 -4.89
C ILE A 7 -12.21 -2.24 -5.47
N MET A 8 -12.13 -2.08 -6.80
CA MET A 8 -12.42 -0.78 -7.43
C MET A 8 -13.91 -0.43 -7.39
N GLY A 9 -14.81 -1.42 -7.39
CA GLY A 9 -16.24 -1.24 -7.18
C GLY A 9 -16.60 -0.77 -5.76
N GLU A 10 -15.86 -1.19 -4.73
CA GLU A 10 -15.98 -0.62 -3.37
C GLU A 10 -15.56 0.85 -3.30
N ARG A 11 -14.68 1.28 -4.20
CA ARG A 11 -14.27 2.68 -4.36
C ARG A 11 -15.39 3.53 -4.94
N ASP A 12 -16.17 2.97 -5.86
CA ASP A 12 -17.44 3.55 -6.31
C ASP A 12 -18.47 3.53 -5.17
N ALA A 13 -18.49 2.56 -4.26
CA ALA A 13 -19.46 2.52 -3.16
C ALA A 13 -19.33 3.69 -2.16
N ILE A 14 -18.12 4.17 -1.84
CA ILE A 14 -17.93 5.37 -0.99
C ILE A 14 -18.32 6.64 -1.76
N ALA A 15 -17.95 6.69 -3.05
CA ALA A 15 -18.28 7.77 -3.97
C ALA A 15 -19.80 7.87 -4.26
N ASP A 16 -20.49 6.74 -4.33
CA ASP A 16 -21.92 6.59 -4.57
C ASP A 16 -22.76 6.54 -3.29
N SER A 17 -22.12 6.51 -2.12
CA SER A 17 -22.81 6.71 -0.85
C SER A 17 -23.51 8.07 -0.84
N ASP A 18 -24.62 8.17 -0.12
CA ASP A 18 -25.36 9.43 0.00
C ASP A 18 -24.48 10.56 0.56
N GLN A 19 -23.55 10.22 1.45
CA GLN A 19 -22.58 11.15 2.03
C GLN A 19 -21.53 11.59 1.00
N GLY A 20 -21.02 10.67 0.19
CA GLY A 20 -20.05 10.96 -0.88
C GLY A 20 -20.65 11.80 -2.01
N LYS A 21 -21.89 11.50 -2.41
CA LYS A 21 -22.67 12.29 -3.38
C LYS A 21 -22.95 13.70 -2.86
N SER A 22 -23.35 13.82 -1.59
CA SER A 22 -23.59 15.12 -0.95
C SER A 22 -22.30 15.94 -0.85
N PHE A 23 -21.19 15.32 -0.46
CA PHE A 23 -19.89 15.98 -0.39
C PHE A 23 -19.40 16.43 -1.78
N ARG A 24 -19.58 15.59 -2.82
CA ARG A 24 -19.19 15.94 -4.18
C ARG A 24 -20.02 17.09 -4.73
N ALA A 25 -21.34 17.07 -4.54
CA ALA A 25 -22.21 18.18 -4.94
C ALA A 25 -21.88 19.49 -4.19
N PHE A 26 -21.55 19.40 -2.89
CA PHE A 26 -21.06 20.53 -2.11
C PHE A 26 -19.71 21.05 -2.61
N TRP A 27 -18.79 20.15 -2.98
CA TRP A 27 -17.48 20.50 -3.52
C TRP A 27 -17.59 21.13 -4.91
N ASP A 28 -18.44 20.60 -5.79
CA ASP A 28 -18.73 21.15 -7.11
C ASP A 28 -19.38 22.54 -6.99
N PHE A 29 -20.21 22.74 -5.95
CA PHE A 29 -20.73 24.05 -5.59
C PHE A 29 -19.61 25.00 -5.15
N LEU A 30 -18.71 24.54 -4.28
CA LEU A 30 -17.55 25.33 -3.84
C LEU A 30 -16.54 25.62 -4.96
N MET A 31 -16.50 24.86 -6.04
CA MET A 31 -15.63 25.15 -7.19
C MET A 31 -16.30 26.05 -8.23
N SER A 32 -17.59 26.32 -8.09
CA SER A 32 -18.37 27.14 -9.03
C SER A 32 -18.37 28.60 -8.61
N GLN A 33 -17.59 29.42 -9.31
CA GLN A 33 -17.44 30.84 -9.02
C GLN A 33 -18.78 31.61 -9.03
N THR A 34 -19.66 31.30 -9.98
CA THR A 34 -21.01 31.89 -10.06
C THR A 34 -21.86 31.60 -8.82
N ARG A 35 -21.76 30.38 -8.26
CA ARG A 35 -22.52 30.00 -7.06
C ARG A 35 -21.93 30.57 -5.79
N GLN A 36 -20.61 30.75 -5.73
CA GLN A 36 -19.95 31.46 -4.63
C GLN A 36 -20.38 32.93 -4.57
N GLU A 37 -20.46 33.59 -5.73
CA GLU A 37 -20.94 34.97 -5.84
C GLU A 37 -22.40 35.10 -5.39
N GLU A 38 -23.27 34.19 -5.84
CA GLU A 38 -24.67 34.13 -5.42
C GLU A 38 -24.80 33.92 -3.89
N LEU A 39 -24.05 32.97 -3.32
CA LEU A 39 -24.03 32.73 -1.88
C LEU A 39 -23.58 33.97 -1.10
N THR A 40 -22.57 34.69 -1.61
CA THR A 40 -22.06 35.91 -0.98
C THR A 40 -23.15 36.98 -0.94
N GLN A 41 -23.88 37.18 -2.04
CA GLN A 41 -24.99 38.14 -2.11
C GLN A 41 -26.13 37.76 -1.16
N LEU A 42 -26.47 36.47 -1.07
CA LEU A 42 -27.50 35.98 -0.15
C LEU A 42 -27.08 36.14 1.31
N LEU A 43 -25.81 35.87 1.64
CA LEU A 43 -25.26 36.09 2.97
C LEU A 43 -25.29 37.58 3.34
N GLU A 44 -24.93 38.48 2.42
CA GLU A 44 -25.05 39.93 2.64
C GLU A 44 -26.50 40.34 2.95
N GLN A 45 -27.48 39.81 2.20
CA GLN A 45 -28.89 40.10 2.44
C GLN A 45 -29.38 39.58 3.80
N VAL A 46 -29.01 38.35 4.17
CA VAL A 46 -29.42 37.74 5.46
C VAL A 46 -28.74 38.43 6.64
N LEU A 47 -27.44 38.73 6.54
CA LEU A 47 -26.69 39.39 7.60
C LEU A 47 -27.08 40.87 7.76
N ALA A 48 -27.69 41.49 6.73
CA ALA A 48 -28.27 42.82 6.82
C ALA A 48 -29.67 42.86 7.47
N LEU A 49 -30.30 41.72 7.76
CA LEU A 49 -31.62 41.69 8.40
C LEU A 49 -31.53 42.22 9.84
N PRO A 50 -32.43 43.15 10.26
CA PRO A 50 -32.37 43.77 11.59
C PRO A 50 -32.28 42.78 12.77
N PRO A 51 -33.05 41.67 12.78
CA PRO A 51 -32.96 40.67 13.86
C PRO A 51 -31.61 39.95 13.92
N VAL A 52 -30.93 39.82 12.78
CA VAL A 52 -29.65 39.12 12.67
C VAL A 52 -28.51 40.06 13.08
N VAL A 53 -28.58 41.33 12.69
CA VAL A 53 -27.63 42.36 13.12
C VAL A 53 -27.61 42.52 14.64
N GLU A 54 -28.78 42.44 15.29
CA GLU A 54 -28.89 42.47 16.76
C GLU A 54 -28.15 41.32 17.46
N MET A 55 -27.98 40.17 16.77
CA MET A 55 -27.23 39.02 17.29
C MET A 55 -25.71 39.17 17.17
N GLN A 56 -25.20 40.26 16.59
CA GLN A 56 -23.77 40.55 16.39
C GLN A 56 -23.00 39.38 15.75
N PRO A 57 -23.36 38.95 14.52
CA PRO A 57 -22.70 37.86 13.84
C PRO A 57 -21.22 38.16 13.58
N GLU A 58 -20.38 37.13 13.62
CA GLU A 58 -18.95 37.28 13.35
C GLU A 58 -18.70 37.75 11.90
N PRO A 59 -17.80 38.72 11.67
CA PRO A 59 -17.48 39.21 10.32
C PRO A 59 -16.97 38.12 9.36
N ARG A 60 -16.44 37.01 9.91
CA ARG A 60 -15.93 35.86 9.16
C ARG A 60 -17.01 35.10 8.40
N LEU A 61 -18.27 35.16 8.85
CA LEU A 61 -19.39 34.50 8.18
C LEU A 61 -19.60 34.97 6.72
N HIS A 62 -19.21 36.20 6.39
CA HIS A 62 -19.26 36.70 5.01
C HIS A 62 -18.30 35.96 4.06
N ARG A 63 -17.22 35.37 4.59
CA ARG A 63 -16.14 34.73 3.82
C ARG A 63 -15.97 33.25 4.10
N VAL A 64 -16.96 32.64 4.76
CA VAL A 64 -16.88 31.25 5.24
C VAL A 64 -16.64 30.23 4.10
N HIS A 65 -17.02 30.57 2.87
CA HIS A 65 -16.78 29.73 1.69
C HIS A 65 -15.29 29.55 1.37
N TYR A 66 -14.42 30.50 1.70
CA TYR A 66 -12.96 30.36 1.58
C TYR A 66 -12.42 29.35 2.61
N ASP A 67 -12.88 29.44 3.85
CA ASP A 67 -12.48 28.53 4.92
C ASP A 67 -12.94 27.08 4.61
N TRP A 68 -14.12 26.92 3.99
CA TRP A 68 -14.61 25.62 3.52
C TRP A 68 -13.81 25.05 2.36
N LEU A 69 -13.32 25.90 1.45
CA LEU A 69 -12.47 25.49 0.33
C LEU A 69 -11.15 24.90 0.84
N GLU A 70 -10.51 25.56 1.81
CA GLU A 70 -9.26 25.10 2.43
C GLU A 70 -9.44 23.76 3.16
N ALA A 71 -10.52 23.63 3.94
CA ALA A 71 -10.84 22.39 4.65
C ALA A 71 -11.14 21.21 3.71
N GLY A 72 -11.86 21.45 2.62
CA GLY A 72 -12.15 20.40 1.64
C GLY A 72 -10.93 20.00 0.81
N GLU A 73 -9.98 20.90 0.55
CA GLU A 73 -8.74 20.58 -0.16
C GLU A 73 -7.86 19.62 0.65
N ASN A 74 -7.80 19.80 1.97
CA ASN A 74 -7.08 18.90 2.87
C ASN A 74 -7.70 17.48 2.90
N THR A 75 -9.02 17.43 2.82
CA THR A 75 -9.78 16.17 2.75
C THR A 75 -9.52 15.45 1.42
N GLN A 76 -9.54 16.18 0.30
CA GLN A 76 -9.17 15.66 -1.02
C GLN A 76 -7.74 15.13 -1.10
N ARG A 77 -6.75 15.85 -0.54
CA ARG A 77 -5.36 15.37 -0.48
C ARG A 77 -5.24 14.04 0.26
N THR A 78 -5.97 13.90 1.36
CA THR A 78 -5.96 12.67 2.16
C THR A 78 -6.54 11.48 1.38
N VAL A 79 -7.68 11.69 0.69
CA VAL A 79 -8.30 10.67 -0.16
C VAL A 79 -7.41 10.29 -1.36
N ALA A 80 -6.74 11.26 -1.97
CA ALA A 80 -5.79 11.03 -3.06
C ALA A 80 -4.57 10.22 -2.58
N ARG A 81 -4.03 10.53 -1.41
CA ARG A 81 -2.91 9.79 -0.81
C ARG A 81 -3.26 8.34 -0.49
N LEU A 82 -4.42 8.10 0.13
CA LEU A 82 -4.91 6.75 0.43
C LEU A 82 -5.13 5.94 -0.85
N SER A 83 -5.72 6.56 -1.87
CA SER A 83 -5.91 5.97 -3.19
C SER A 83 -4.60 5.54 -3.84
N GLN A 84 -3.56 6.37 -3.73
CA GLN A 84 -2.24 6.08 -4.28
C GLN A 84 -1.53 4.96 -3.51
N GLN A 85 -1.67 4.91 -2.18
CA GLN A 85 -1.12 3.83 -1.36
C GLN A 85 -1.78 2.49 -1.64
N LEU A 86 -3.12 2.45 -1.79
CA LEU A 86 -3.84 1.21 -2.11
C LEU A 86 -3.44 0.66 -3.48
N ARG A 87 -3.33 1.53 -4.50
CA ARG A 87 -2.89 1.12 -5.84
C ARG A 87 -1.47 0.52 -5.79
N ARG A 88 -0.55 1.18 -5.09
CA ARG A 88 0.81 0.66 -4.90
C ARG A 88 0.83 -0.69 -4.19
N PHE A 89 0.02 -0.86 -3.14
CA PHE A 89 -0.09 -2.14 -2.43
C PHE A 89 -0.68 -3.26 -3.30
N LEU A 90 -1.69 -2.96 -4.12
CA LEU A 90 -2.26 -3.91 -5.07
C LEU A 90 -1.27 -4.29 -6.17
N ASP A 91 -0.53 -3.32 -6.70
CA ASP A 91 0.52 -3.56 -7.70
C ASP A 91 1.64 -4.45 -7.10
N ASP A 92 2.02 -4.21 -5.84
CA ASP A 92 2.99 -5.03 -5.11
C ASP A 92 2.47 -6.47 -4.85
N GLN A 93 1.19 -6.63 -4.50
CA GLN A 93 0.56 -7.94 -4.31
C GLN A 93 0.44 -8.75 -5.61
N ALA A 94 0.03 -8.11 -6.70
CA ALA A 94 -0.07 -8.76 -8.01
C ALA A 94 1.31 -9.23 -8.50
N TRP A 95 2.36 -8.46 -8.20
CA TRP A 95 3.73 -8.87 -8.48
C TRP A 95 4.15 -10.12 -7.68
N LEU A 96 3.81 -10.17 -6.38
CA LEU A 96 4.08 -11.32 -5.52
C LEU A 96 3.31 -12.58 -5.95
N GLU A 97 2.03 -12.45 -6.31
CA GLU A 97 1.24 -13.56 -6.83
C GLU A 97 1.80 -14.10 -8.14
N ASN A 98 2.14 -13.22 -9.09
CA ASN A 98 2.74 -13.63 -10.35
C ASN A 98 4.08 -14.34 -10.15
N ARG A 99 4.90 -13.86 -9.21
CA ARG A 99 6.13 -14.53 -8.83
C ARG A 99 5.88 -15.91 -8.23
N ARG A 100 4.89 -16.03 -7.33
CA ARG A 100 4.49 -17.31 -6.74
C ARG A 100 3.98 -18.30 -7.80
N ILE A 101 3.20 -17.85 -8.77
CA ILE A 101 2.75 -18.69 -9.90
C ILE A 101 3.96 -19.24 -10.66
N MET A 102 4.94 -18.37 -10.97
CA MET A 102 6.16 -18.79 -11.65
C MET A 102 6.99 -19.77 -10.80
N ASP A 103 7.11 -19.55 -9.48
CA ASP A 103 7.83 -20.47 -8.59
C ASP A 103 7.15 -21.85 -8.52
N ILE A 104 5.81 -21.88 -8.49
CA ILE A 104 5.02 -23.12 -8.54
C ILE A 104 5.27 -23.85 -9.86
N LEU A 105 5.26 -23.13 -11.00
CA LEU A 105 5.54 -23.70 -12.32
C LEU A 105 6.94 -24.29 -12.38
N HIS A 106 7.98 -23.57 -11.96
CA HIS A 106 9.36 -24.09 -11.94
C HIS A 106 9.50 -25.31 -11.01
N THR A 107 8.80 -25.31 -9.87
CA THR A 107 8.78 -26.46 -8.96
C THR A 107 8.10 -27.67 -9.60
N LEU A 108 7.01 -27.45 -10.33
CA LEU A 108 6.30 -28.48 -11.10
C LEU A 108 7.20 -29.03 -12.21
N GLU A 109 7.85 -28.16 -12.99
CA GLU A 109 8.80 -28.57 -14.04
C GLU A 109 9.95 -29.41 -13.46
N GLY A 110 10.52 -28.99 -12.33
CA GLY A 110 11.55 -29.76 -11.63
C GLY A 110 11.07 -31.15 -11.18
N ARG A 111 9.84 -31.22 -10.62
CA ARG A 111 9.23 -32.50 -10.23
C ARG A 111 8.92 -33.40 -11.42
N VAL A 112 8.45 -32.83 -12.53
CA VAL A 112 8.18 -33.56 -13.77
C VAL A 112 9.47 -34.11 -14.37
N LEU A 113 10.55 -33.31 -14.40
CA LEU A 113 11.86 -33.74 -14.87
C LEU A 113 12.43 -34.87 -14.00
N ALA A 114 12.23 -34.83 -12.69
CA ALA A 114 12.68 -35.89 -11.77
C ALA A 114 11.95 -37.23 -12.00
N VAL A 115 10.68 -37.18 -12.42
CA VAL A 115 9.85 -38.38 -12.70
C VAL A 115 10.04 -38.89 -14.13
N ARG A 116 10.76 -38.15 -15.00
CA ARG A 116 10.97 -38.51 -16.42
C ARG A 116 11.59 -39.90 -16.61
N GLU A 117 12.58 -40.25 -15.78
CA GLU A 117 13.30 -41.53 -15.88
C GLU A 117 12.56 -42.70 -15.21
N ALA A 118 11.56 -42.42 -14.36
CA ALA A 118 10.76 -43.41 -13.64
C ALA A 118 9.28 -43.02 -13.65
N PRO A 119 8.62 -43.03 -14.83
CA PRO A 119 7.20 -42.74 -14.92
C PRO A 119 6.42 -43.78 -14.09
N PRO A 120 5.39 -43.37 -13.32
CA PRO A 120 4.57 -44.32 -12.57
C PRO A 120 3.92 -45.30 -13.54
N THR A 121 4.10 -46.60 -13.27
CA THR A 121 3.52 -47.68 -14.08
C THR A 121 2.10 -47.99 -13.59
N GLY A 122 1.12 -47.87 -14.50
CA GLY A 122 -0.30 -48.15 -14.24
C GLY A 122 -1.22 -46.96 -14.50
N ASN A 123 -2.50 -47.12 -14.18
CA ASN A 123 -3.50 -46.03 -14.25
C ASN A 123 -3.26 -45.08 -13.07
N PHE A 124 -2.59 -43.95 -13.32
CA PHE A 124 -2.30 -42.96 -12.28
C PHE A 124 -3.45 -41.98 -12.04
N MET A 125 -4.16 -41.58 -13.11
CA MET A 125 -5.27 -40.64 -13.03
C MET A 125 -6.35 -41.02 -14.04
N PRO A 126 -7.61 -41.19 -13.61
CA PRO A 126 -8.72 -41.33 -14.55
C PRO A 126 -8.92 -39.98 -15.25
N LEU A 127 -8.78 -39.96 -16.58
CA LEU A 127 -9.16 -38.82 -17.40
C LEU A 127 -10.56 -39.10 -17.94
N ALA A 128 -11.48 -38.16 -17.77
CA ALA A 128 -12.78 -38.26 -18.41
C ALA A 128 -12.57 -38.25 -19.92
N ASP A 129 -13.04 -39.29 -20.60
CA ASP A 129 -13.02 -39.34 -22.06
C ASP A 129 -13.98 -38.30 -22.63
N THR A 130 -13.78 -37.93 -23.90
CA THR A 130 -14.69 -37.06 -24.64
C THR A 130 -16.10 -37.65 -24.65
N ALA A 131 -16.96 -37.08 -23.80
CA ALA A 131 -18.37 -37.40 -23.72
C ALA A 131 -19.18 -36.12 -23.94
N ALA A 132 -20.31 -36.24 -24.63
CA ALA A 132 -21.28 -35.16 -24.68
C ALA A 132 -21.91 -35.03 -23.29
N SER A 133 -21.85 -33.84 -22.68
CA SER A 133 -22.68 -33.54 -21.51
C SER A 133 -24.13 -33.48 -21.98
N ILE A 134 -24.93 -34.48 -21.60
CA ILE A 134 -26.37 -34.47 -21.84
C ILE A 134 -26.98 -33.79 -20.62
N GLU A 135 -27.27 -32.50 -20.72
CA GLU A 135 -28.03 -31.76 -19.72
C GLU A 135 -29.48 -31.63 -20.21
N LEU A 136 -30.42 -32.28 -19.52
CA LEU A 136 -31.83 -32.12 -19.86
C LEU A 136 -32.36 -30.78 -19.29
N PRO A 137 -33.21 -30.05 -20.03
CA PRO A 137 -33.82 -28.81 -19.52
C PRO A 137 -34.58 -29.00 -18.19
N MET A 138 -35.08 -30.21 -17.93
CA MET A 138 -35.81 -30.58 -16.71
C MET A 138 -34.90 -30.95 -15.52
N GLU A 139 -33.59 -31.13 -15.75
CA GLU A 139 -32.60 -31.40 -14.71
C GLU A 139 -32.05 -30.12 -14.08
N ARG A 140 -32.30 -28.95 -14.69
CA ARG A 140 -31.90 -27.67 -14.11
C ARG A 140 -32.74 -27.42 -12.85
N PRO A 141 -32.12 -27.38 -11.65
CA PRO A 141 -32.86 -27.06 -10.46
C PRO A 141 -33.48 -25.67 -10.61
N LEU A 142 -34.66 -25.47 -10.03
CA LEU A 142 -35.28 -24.14 -9.95
C LEU A 142 -34.27 -23.16 -9.34
N TYR A 143 -34.26 -21.93 -9.86
CA TYR A 143 -33.39 -20.87 -9.37
C TYR A 143 -33.43 -20.81 -7.84
N ARG A 144 -32.30 -21.11 -7.21
CA ARG A 144 -32.08 -20.88 -5.78
C ARG A 144 -31.30 -19.57 -5.66
N PRO A 145 -31.82 -18.58 -4.92
CA PRO A 145 -31.06 -17.38 -4.60
C PRO A 145 -29.71 -17.79 -4.01
N PRO A 146 -28.59 -17.21 -4.47
CA PRO A 146 -27.29 -17.49 -3.87
C PRO A 146 -27.37 -17.15 -2.38
N VAL A 147 -27.05 -18.13 -1.53
CA VAL A 147 -26.96 -17.91 -0.09
C VAL A 147 -25.82 -16.93 0.10
N LYS A 148 -26.13 -15.68 0.48
CA LYS A 148 -25.11 -14.75 0.96
C LYS A 148 -24.62 -15.32 2.30
N PRO A 149 -23.41 -15.90 2.37
CA PRO A 149 -22.91 -16.34 3.65
C PRO A 149 -22.71 -15.08 4.48
N LEU A 150 -23.45 -14.95 5.59
CA LEU A 150 -23.02 -14.05 6.65
C LEU A 150 -21.73 -14.68 7.18
N ILE A 151 -20.60 -14.09 6.83
CA ILE A 151 -19.35 -14.34 7.55
C ILE A 151 -19.58 -13.69 8.92
N ALA A 152 -20.09 -14.48 9.86
CA ALA A 152 -19.95 -14.13 11.27
C ALA A 152 -18.45 -14.07 11.53
N ASP A 153 -18.01 -13.01 12.21
CA ASP A 153 -16.65 -12.85 12.70
C ASP A 153 -16.37 -14.01 13.66
N VAL A 154 -15.89 -15.13 13.12
CA VAL A 154 -15.51 -16.29 13.91
C VAL A 154 -14.08 -16.00 14.34
N GLU A 155 -13.90 -15.75 15.63
CA GLU A 155 -12.58 -15.74 16.24
C GLU A 155 -11.86 -17.03 15.87
N LEU A 156 -10.71 -16.89 15.21
CA LEU A 156 -9.87 -17.98 14.75
C LEU A 156 -9.38 -18.79 15.95
N GLU A 157 -9.86 -20.04 16.10
CA GLU A 157 -9.25 -20.98 17.03
C GLU A 157 -7.89 -21.44 16.49
N GLU A 158 -6.87 -21.23 17.32
CA GLU A 158 -5.46 -21.51 17.05
C GLU A 158 -5.25 -23.04 16.95
N GLY A 159 -4.94 -23.52 15.76
CA GLY A 159 -4.62 -24.92 15.51
C GLY A 159 -3.22 -25.25 16.00
N ASP A 160 -3.14 -26.07 17.05
CA ASP A 160 -1.90 -26.59 17.63
C ASP A 160 -1.27 -27.63 16.68
N ALA A 161 -0.51 -27.14 15.70
CA ALA A 161 0.38 -27.96 14.88
C ALA A 161 1.81 -27.60 15.26
N GLU A 162 2.51 -28.53 15.93
CA GLU A 162 3.98 -28.50 16.11
C GLU A 162 4.67 -28.66 14.75
N VAL A 163 4.54 -27.65 13.90
CA VAL A 163 5.48 -27.37 12.83
C VAL A 163 6.55 -26.50 13.48
N ASP A 164 7.82 -26.79 13.22
CA ASP A 164 8.93 -25.93 13.65
C ASP A 164 8.84 -24.58 12.94
N ALA A 165 7.99 -23.71 13.49
CA ALA A 165 7.66 -22.39 12.98
C ALA A 165 8.85 -21.43 13.13
N ALA A 166 9.92 -21.83 13.85
CA ALA A 166 11.12 -21.01 14.03
C ALA A 166 11.78 -20.64 12.68
N VAL A 167 11.65 -21.50 11.65
CA VAL A 167 12.18 -21.22 10.31
C VAL A 167 11.32 -20.20 9.55
N LEU A 168 10.00 -20.17 9.79
CA LEU A 168 9.07 -19.16 9.24
C LEU A 168 9.16 -17.83 10.00
N TYR A 169 9.58 -17.85 11.27
CA TYR A 169 9.84 -16.67 12.10
C TYR A 169 11.29 -16.17 12.06
N ALA A 170 12.14 -16.70 11.19
CA ALA A 170 13.43 -16.09 10.85
C ALA A 170 13.23 -14.80 10.00
N GLN A 171 12.24 -13.99 10.36
CA GLN A 171 12.18 -12.60 9.97
C GLN A 171 13.29 -11.90 10.73
N VAL A 172 14.31 -11.49 9.99
CA VAL A 172 15.30 -10.54 10.46
C VAL A 172 14.56 -9.22 10.69
N VAL A 173 14.01 -9.05 11.90
CA VAL A 173 13.28 -7.85 12.31
C VAL A 173 14.31 -6.73 12.41
N ILE A 174 14.25 -5.82 11.42
CA ILE A 174 15.05 -4.60 11.41
C ILE A 174 14.25 -3.51 12.09
N ASP A 175 14.76 -3.00 13.20
CA ASP A 175 14.19 -1.83 13.84
C ASP A 175 14.52 -0.57 13.00
N ARG A 176 13.57 -0.17 12.17
CA ARG A 176 13.66 1.05 11.34
C ARG A 176 13.84 2.31 12.19
N ALA A 177 13.31 2.34 13.42
CA ALA A 177 13.46 3.49 14.30
C ALA A 177 14.90 3.60 14.81
N GLU A 178 15.57 2.49 15.10
CA GLU A 178 16.99 2.45 15.45
C GLU A 178 17.87 2.96 14.29
N LEU A 179 17.65 2.49 13.06
CA LEU A 179 18.41 2.97 11.89
C LEU A 179 18.21 4.48 11.66
N SER A 180 16.98 4.97 11.82
CA SER A 180 16.70 6.42 11.72
C SER A 180 17.36 7.24 12.82
N ARG A 181 17.57 6.65 14.01
CA ARG A 181 18.29 7.26 15.13
C ARG A 181 19.78 7.32 14.82
N HIS A 182 20.37 6.28 14.21
CA HIS A 182 21.77 6.32 13.77
C HIS A 182 22.03 7.41 12.73
N ILE A 183 21.11 7.58 11.76
CA ILE A 183 21.18 8.69 10.80
C ILE A 183 21.11 10.04 11.51
N ARG A 184 20.11 10.24 12.39
CA ARG A 184 19.95 11.49 13.14
C ARG A 184 21.14 11.82 14.05
N GLN A 185 21.66 10.83 14.76
CA GLN A 185 22.82 11.00 15.64
C GLN A 185 24.07 11.37 14.85
N SER A 186 24.26 10.77 13.67
CA SER A 186 25.38 11.10 12.79
C SER A 186 25.22 12.51 12.17
N LEU A 187 23.99 12.90 11.82
CA LEU A 187 23.66 14.25 11.34
C LEU A 187 23.70 15.31 12.47
N GLN A 188 23.66 14.94 13.75
CA GLN A 188 23.91 15.89 14.83
C GLN A 188 25.37 16.35 14.86
N ALA A 189 26.31 15.45 14.55
CA ALA A 189 27.73 15.74 14.54
C ALA A 189 28.23 16.34 13.22
N ARG A 190 27.58 16.04 12.09
CA ARG A 190 27.99 16.47 10.73
C ARG A 190 26.82 17.01 9.92
N ALA A 191 27.06 18.03 9.10
CA ALA A 191 26.02 18.62 8.24
C ALA A 191 25.58 17.71 7.08
N GLN A 192 26.45 16.80 6.66
CA GLN A 192 26.18 15.79 5.64
C GLN A 192 26.95 14.50 5.96
N ILE A 193 26.40 13.34 5.60
CA ILE A 193 27.06 12.04 5.75
C ILE A 193 26.66 11.11 4.60
N SER A 194 27.62 10.39 4.02
CA SER A 194 27.30 9.35 3.02
C SER A 194 26.91 8.03 3.68
N LEU A 195 26.15 7.21 2.97
CA LEU A 195 25.77 5.88 3.45
C LEU A 195 27.00 4.99 3.71
N GLY A 196 28.07 5.11 2.89
CA GLY A 196 29.33 4.42 3.13
C GLY A 196 30.03 4.85 4.42
N GLU A 197 30.03 6.15 4.73
CA GLU A 197 30.57 6.68 5.99
C GLU A 197 29.71 6.25 7.19
N LEU A 198 28.39 6.22 7.03
CA LEU A 198 27.45 5.79 8.06
C LEU A 198 27.67 4.31 8.44
N VAL A 199 27.82 3.44 7.44
CA VAL A 199 28.10 2.00 7.64
C VAL A 199 29.50 1.77 8.22
N SER A 200 30.46 2.64 7.91
CA SER A 200 31.79 2.58 8.51
C SER A 200 31.77 2.94 10.01
N ALA A 201 30.90 3.88 10.41
CA ALA A 201 30.73 4.26 11.81
C ALA A 201 29.83 3.28 12.59
N HIS A 202 28.83 2.70 11.93
CA HIS A 202 27.87 1.75 12.49
C HIS A 202 27.82 0.51 11.59
N PRO A 203 28.64 -0.53 11.84
CA PRO A 203 28.69 -1.71 11.00
C PRO A 203 27.36 -2.45 10.98
N LEU A 204 26.98 -2.92 9.80
CA LEU A 204 25.72 -3.65 9.58
C LEU A 204 25.73 -4.95 10.39
N ARG A 205 24.74 -5.11 11.27
CA ARG A 205 24.57 -6.30 12.11
C ARG A 205 23.71 -7.36 11.42
N GLN A 206 22.78 -6.90 10.59
CA GLN A 206 21.82 -7.76 9.88
C GLN A 206 22.10 -7.84 8.37
N GLY A 207 23.24 -7.30 7.93
CA GLY A 207 23.77 -7.45 6.57
C GLY A 207 22.95 -6.74 5.49
N LEU A 208 22.58 -7.46 4.42
CA LEU A 208 21.93 -6.89 3.25
C LEU A 208 20.56 -6.27 3.58
N ALA A 209 19.81 -6.90 4.47
CA ALA A 209 18.46 -6.45 4.81
C ALA A 209 18.50 -5.04 5.45
N GLU A 210 19.50 -4.80 6.30
CA GLU A 210 19.75 -3.49 6.92
C GLU A 210 20.18 -2.45 5.87
N LEU A 211 21.03 -2.83 4.90
CA LEU A 211 21.43 -1.96 3.79
C LEU A 211 20.26 -1.54 2.89
N VAL A 212 19.35 -2.47 2.58
CA VAL A 212 18.12 -2.17 1.83
C VAL A 212 17.21 -1.24 2.62
N THR A 213 17.14 -1.40 3.94
CA THR A 213 16.34 -0.54 4.81
C THR A 213 16.92 0.87 4.89
N TYR A 214 18.25 1.02 4.90
CA TYR A 214 18.89 2.34 4.78
C TYR A 214 18.59 3.03 3.45
N LEU A 215 18.58 2.29 2.34
CA LEU A 215 18.20 2.83 1.02
C LEU A 215 16.73 3.27 0.99
N GLN A 216 15.82 2.46 1.54
CA GLN A 216 14.41 2.83 1.65
C GLN A 216 14.22 4.06 2.54
N LEU A 217 14.97 4.15 3.64
CA LEU A 217 14.93 5.30 4.53
C LEU A 217 15.48 6.55 3.86
N ALA A 218 16.44 6.43 2.95
CA ALA A 218 16.95 7.51 2.13
C ALA A 218 15.89 8.06 1.14
N SER A 219 15.03 7.21 0.58
CA SER A 219 13.90 7.64 -0.25
C SER A 219 12.84 8.42 0.52
N ASP A 220 12.65 8.10 1.79
CA ASP A 220 11.66 8.76 2.65
C ASP A 220 12.23 9.98 3.41
N TRP A 221 13.54 10.24 3.32
CA TRP A 221 14.18 11.37 4.00
C TRP A 221 14.05 12.67 3.20
N PRO A 222 13.73 13.80 3.84
CA PRO A 222 13.42 15.06 3.14
C PRO A 222 14.59 15.66 2.32
N HIS A 223 15.85 15.41 2.72
CA HIS A 223 17.04 15.97 2.05
C HIS A 223 18.12 14.91 1.80
N THR A 224 17.80 13.99 0.89
CA THR A 224 18.76 13.02 0.36
C THR A 224 19.26 13.46 -1.00
N VAL A 225 20.57 13.44 -1.21
CA VAL A 225 21.20 13.63 -2.51
C VAL A 225 21.79 12.29 -2.94
N VAL A 226 21.37 11.79 -4.09
CA VAL A 226 21.97 10.60 -4.71
C VAL A 226 22.90 11.10 -5.82
N ASP A 227 24.19 10.82 -5.67
CA ASP A 227 25.18 11.04 -6.71
C ASP A 227 25.35 9.74 -7.51
N GLU A 228 24.82 9.75 -8.73
CA GLU A 228 24.88 8.62 -9.67
C GLU A 228 26.23 8.49 -10.39
N GLU A 229 27.09 9.52 -10.34
CA GLU A 229 28.40 9.51 -10.99
C GLU A 229 29.47 8.82 -10.12
N THR A 230 29.29 8.84 -8.78
CA THR A 230 30.18 8.13 -7.85
C THR A 230 29.56 6.85 -7.30
N LEU A 231 30.31 5.75 -7.38
CA LEU A 231 29.94 4.45 -6.85
C LEU A 231 30.65 4.18 -5.52
N ASP A 232 29.87 4.04 -4.45
CA ASP A 232 30.37 3.58 -3.15
C ASP A 232 30.32 2.05 -3.08
N THR A 233 31.40 1.44 -2.57
CA THR A 233 31.45 0.01 -2.24
C THR A 233 31.22 -0.15 -0.75
N ILE A 234 30.17 -0.88 -0.38
CA ILE A 234 29.87 -1.23 1.01
C ILE A 234 30.14 -2.72 1.21
N GLU A 235 30.96 -3.06 2.20
CA GLU A 235 31.29 -4.42 2.58
C GLU A 235 30.67 -4.75 3.95
N TRP A 236 30.05 -5.93 4.07
CA TRP A 236 29.51 -6.42 5.33
C TRP A 236 29.73 -7.92 5.45
N GLN A 237 29.77 -8.40 6.70
CA GLN A 237 29.81 -9.82 6.99
C GLN A 237 28.40 -10.33 7.31
N THR A 238 28.04 -11.44 6.69
CA THR A 238 26.77 -12.14 6.97
C THR A 238 26.95 -12.97 8.25
N GLN A 239 25.87 -13.33 8.96
CA GLN A 239 25.95 -14.20 10.15
C GLN A 239 26.63 -15.56 9.84
N ASP A 240 26.57 -16.00 8.58
CA ASP A 240 27.26 -17.20 8.07
C ASP A 240 28.78 -17.03 7.88
N GLY A 241 29.37 -15.89 8.29
CA GLY A 241 30.81 -15.60 8.17
C GLY A 241 31.28 -15.20 6.77
N VAL A 242 30.38 -15.16 5.77
CA VAL A 242 30.69 -14.76 4.40
C VAL A 242 30.71 -13.23 4.29
N SER A 243 31.86 -12.67 3.88
CA SER A 243 31.99 -11.26 3.52
C SER A 243 31.37 -11.00 2.15
N ARG A 244 30.44 -10.06 2.08
CA ARG A 244 29.75 -9.64 0.85
C ARG A 244 30.01 -8.17 0.59
N ARG A 245 30.10 -7.82 -0.70
CA ARG A 245 30.26 -6.42 -1.16
C ARG A 245 29.09 -6.03 -2.06
N ALA A 246 28.55 -4.83 -1.87
CA ALA A 246 27.63 -4.19 -2.79
C ALA A 246 28.26 -2.92 -3.36
N ARG A 247 27.94 -2.62 -4.63
CA ARG A 247 28.28 -1.36 -5.28
C ARG A 247 26.97 -0.61 -5.54
N LEU A 248 26.86 0.60 -5.02
CA LEU A 248 25.69 1.45 -5.16
C LEU A 248 26.09 2.90 -5.44
N PRO A 249 25.23 3.70 -6.10
CA PRO A 249 25.39 5.14 -6.19
C PRO A 249 25.58 5.76 -4.81
N ARG A 250 26.37 6.82 -4.71
CA ARG A 250 26.67 7.48 -3.44
C ARG A 250 25.41 8.18 -2.92
N VAL A 251 24.88 7.66 -1.83
CA VAL A 251 23.72 8.25 -1.13
C VAL A 251 24.23 9.15 -0.01
N ILE A 252 23.87 10.43 -0.06
CA ILE A 252 24.27 11.45 0.93
C ILE A 252 23.02 11.94 1.66
N PHE A 253 23.05 11.82 2.98
CA PHE A 253 22.05 12.41 3.87
C PHE A 253 22.50 13.81 4.28
N VAL A 254 21.61 14.80 4.15
CA VAL A 254 21.88 16.19 4.53
C VAL A 254 21.01 16.59 5.71
N ARG A 255 21.57 17.39 6.62
CA ARG A 255 20.86 17.98 7.75
C ARG A 255 20.00 19.15 7.27
N ASN A 256 18.74 19.20 7.69
CA ASN A 256 17.89 20.39 7.56
C ASN A 256 18.52 21.61 8.24
#